data_AF-A0A5M3Z0Q3-F1
#
_entry.id   AF-A0A5M3Z0Q3-F1
#
_cell.length_a   1.000
_cell.length_b   1.000
_cell.length_c   1.000
_cell.angle_alpha   90.00
_cell.angle_beta   90.00
_cell.angle_gamma   90.00
#
_symmetry.space_group_name_H-M   'P 1'
#
loop_
_entity.id
_entity.type
_entity.pdbx_description
1 polymer ?
#
loop_
_entity_poly.entity_id
_entity_poly.type
_entity_poly.pdbx_seq_one_letter_code
_entity_poly.pdbx_strand_id
1 'polypeptide(L)'
;MSPVNSLWFKWKSLRLPWRKSFLVGTDLAGNTYWEFKDSLNAGRFRRIVKFHPKTHYADVQVTPQWHQWLRYLRPNPPSIEEQKNDLIRQAQIKHLARLADERWASKPSYLDKPQRHSPAPATGVTDATLNSPTRQDGGVAASATSDSAPDSTTKDEAAPAQDKDPWAKARGGPSENWQPEAWTPKTAQR
;
A
#
# COMPACT_ATOMS: atom_id res chain seq x y z
N MET A 1 16.32 -31.41 -9.85
CA MET A 1 17.70 -31.04 -10.26
C MET A 1 17.67 -29.61 -10.78
N SER A 2 18.28 -28.65 -10.08
CA SER A 2 18.27 -27.25 -10.52
C SER A 2 19.09 -27.10 -11.81
N PRO A 3 18.52 -26.56 -12.91
CA PRO A 3 19.20 -26.46 -14.21
C PRO A 3 20.45 -25.56 -14.20
N VAL A 4 20.64 -24.76 -13.15
CA VAL A 4 21.61 -23.67 -13.11
C VAL A 4 23.09 -24.14 -13.12
N ASN A 5 23.37 -25.39 -12.70
CA ASN A 5 24.74 -25.91 -12.60
C ASN A 5 25.18 -26.81 -13.76
N SER A 6 24.44 -26.87 -14.85
CA SER A 6 24.89 -27.65 -16.00
C SER A 6 25.89 -26.84 -16.85
N LEU A 7 27.07 -27.43 -17.09
CA LEU A 7 28.09 -26.94 -18.03
C LEU A 7 27.50 -26.61 -19.40
N TRP A 8 26.44 -27.31 -19.79
CA TRP A 8 25.71 -27.03 -21.02
C TRP A 8 25.08 -25.64 -21.02
N PHE A 9 24.44 -25.19 -19.94
CA PHE A 9 23.87 -23.84 -19.87
C PHE A 9 24.95 -22.76 -19.86
N LYS A 10 26.06 -23.00 -19.15
CA LYS A 10 27.24 -22.10 -19.17
C LYS A 10 27.81 -21.98 -20.58
N TRP A 11 27.98 -23.09 -21.29
CA TRP A 11 28.40 -23.07 -22.69
C TRP A 11 27.37 -22.37 -23.58
N LYS A 12 26.07 -22.60 -23.32
CA LYS A 12 24.98 -21.96 -24.07
C LYS A 12 24.84 -20.47 -23.77
N SER A 13 25.37 -19.93 -22.69
CA SER A 13 25.33 -18.48 -22.41
C SER A 13 26.48 -17.69 -23.03
N LEU A 14 27.56 -18.36 -23.45
CA LEU A 14 28.68 -17.69 -24.11
C LEU A 14 28.27 -17.04 -25.44
N ARG A 15 28.62 -15.74 -25.59
CA ARG A 15 28.40 -14.93 -26.79
C ARG A 15 29.58 -15.06 -27.75
N LEU A 16 29.51 -16.08 -28.59
CA LEU A 16 30.54 -16.38 -29.60
C LEU A 16 30.16 -15.72 -30.94
N PRO A 17 31.12 -15.21 -31.74
CA PRO A 17 30.82 -14.40 -32.93
C PRO A 17 30.06 -15.14 -34.05
N TRP A 18 30.22 -16.46 -34.16
CA TRP A 18 29.49 -17.31 -35.11
C TRP A 18 28.07 -17.67 -34.65
N ARG A 19 27.70 -17.33 -33.41
CA ARG A 19 26.50 -17.85 -32.77
C ARG A 19 25.37 -16.85 -32.82
N LYS A 20 24.25 -17.26 -33.42
CA LYS A 20 23.08 -16.38 -33.62
C LYS A 20 22.12 -16.34 -32.45
N SER A 21 22.16 -17.33 -31.54
CA SER A 21 21.31 -17.41 -30.34
C SER A 21 22.10 -17.86 -29.12
N PHE A 22 21.88 -17.18 -28.00
CA PHE A 22 22.55 -17.46 -26.72
C PHE A 22 21.53 -17.43 -25.58
N LEU A 23 21.82 -18.25 -24.57
CA LEU A 23 21.04 -18.33 -23.35
C LEU A 23 21.38 -17.13 -22.49
N VAL A 24 20.37 -16.40 -22.04
CA VAL A 24 20.54 -15.23 -21.17
C VAL A 24 20.34 -15.60 -19.71
N GLY A 25 19.36 -16.45 -19.41
CA GLY A 25 19.13 -16.93 -18.06
C GLY A 25 17.99 -17.93 -17.96
N THR A 26 17.67 -18.28 -16.73
CA THR A 26 16.60 -19.22 -16.39
C THR A 26 15.77 -18.66 -15.24
N ASP A 27 14.51 -19.03 -15.16
CA ASP A 27 13.69 -18.74 -13.98
C ASP A 27 13.69 -19.90 -12.97
N LEU A 28 13.06 -19.67 -11.82
CA LEU A 28 12.83 -20.67 -10.79
C LEU A 28 11.87 -21.79 -11.22
N ALA A 29 11.04 -21.56 -12.25
CA ALA A 29 10.12 -22.54 -12.81
C ALA A 29 10.81 -23.49 -13.82
N GLY A 30 12.05 -23.19 -14.22
CA GLY A 30 12.82 -23.98 -15.17
C GLY A 30 12.64 -23.55 -16.63
N ASN A 31 11.95 -22.44 -16.90
CA ASN A 31 11.93 -21.84 -18.23
C ASN A 31 13.29 -21.21 -18.53
N THR A 32 13.66 -21.25 -19.81
CA THR A 32 14.94 -20.74 -20.30
C THR A 32 14.70 -19.54 -21.21
N TYR A 33 15.49 -18.50 -21.04
CA TYR A 33 15.33 -17.23 -21.74
C TYR A 33 16.50 -17.03 -22.68
N TRP A 34 16.18 -16.71 -23.93
CA TRP A 34 17.13 -16.67 -25.02
C TRP A 34 17.06 -15.34 -25.73
N GLU A 35 18.20 -14.91 -26.23
CA GLU A 35 18.31 -13.75 -27.11
C GLU A 35 18.99 -14.19 -28.41
N PHE A 36 18.49 -13.70 -29.55
CA PHE A 36 18.95 -14.11 -30.87
C PHE A 36 18.83 -12.98 -31.91
N LYS A 37 19.65 -13.03 -32.96
CA LYS A 37 19.52 -12.11 -34.10
C LYS A 37 18.43 -12.62 -35.04
N ASP A 38 17.47 -11.75 -35.38
CA ASP A 38 16.51 -12.06 -36.44
C ASP A 38 17.21 -12.04 -37.80
N SER A 39 16.83 -12.95 -38.69
CA SER A 39 17.33 -13.00 -40.07
C SER A 39 16.83 -11.80 -40.89
N LEU A 40 15.59 -11.36 -40.64
CA LEU A 40 14.96 -10.25 -41.37
C LEU A 40 15.36 -8.89 -40.81
N ASN A 41 15.61 -8.80 -39.49
CA ASN A 41 15.92 -7.56 -38.78
C ASN A 41 17.21 -7.71 -37.97
N ALA A 42 18.36 -7.67 -38.65
CA ALA A 42 19.67 -7.88 -38.04
C ALA A 42 20.09 -6.78 -37.04
N GLY A 43 19.46 -5.60 -37.09
CA GLY A 43 19.76 -4.46 -36.22
C GLY A 43 19.27 -4.61 -34.78
N ARG A 44 18.43 -5.60 -34.47
CA ARG A 44 17.86 -5.79 -33.12
C ARG A 44 17.88 -7.25 -32.70
N PHE A 45 18.35 -7.48 -31.47
CA PHE A 45 18.23 -8.79 -30.84
C PHE A 45 16.80 -9.06 -30.39
N ARG A 46 16.25 -10.21 -30.78
CA ARG A 46 14.96 -10.75 -30.36
C ARG A 46 15.09 -11.58 -29.10
N ARG A 47 14.13 -11.46 -28.18
CA ARG A 47 14.08 -12.20 -26.92
C ARG A 47 12.94 -13.22 -26.97
N ILE A 48 13.19 -14.45 -26.50
CA ILE A 48 12.19 -15.53 -26.49
C ILE A 48 12.33 -16.38 -25.23
N VAL A 49 11.19 -16.87 -24.74
CA VAL A 49 11.12 -17.87 -23.66
C VAL A 49 10.95 -19.27 -24.28
N LYS A 50 11.71 -20.24 -23.77
CA LYS A 50 11.56 -21.65 -24.07
C LYS A 50 11.21 -22.39 -22.78
N PHE A 51 10.06 -23.02 -22.80
CA PHE A 51 9.50 -23.81 -21.70
C PHE A 51 9.43 -25.28 -22.12
N HIS A 52 8.96 -26.15 -21.22
CA HIS A 52 8.89 -27.58 -21.47
C HIS A 52 7.89 -27.88 -22.61
N PRO A 53 8.23 -28.70 -23.62
CA PRO A 53 7.40 -28.87 -24.81
C PRO A 53 6.04 -29.53 -24.54
N LYS A 54 5.88 -30.19 -23.38
CA LYS A 54 4.60 -30.76 -22.93
C LYS A 54 3.66 -29.75 -22.26
N THR A 55 4.15 -28.57 -21.89
CA THR A 55 3.34 -27.54 -21.23
C THR A 55 2.55 -26.77 -22.29
N HIS A 56 1.26 -26.58 -22.08
CA HIS A 56 0.42 -25.79 -22.97
C HIS A 56 0.78 -24.30 -22.85
N TYR A 57 0.71 -23.55 -23.95
CA TYR A 57 1.10 -22.14 -23.99
C TYR A 57 0.38 -21.26 -22.96
N ALA A 58 -0.90 -21.53 -22.70
CA ALA A 58 -1.69 -20.77 -21.72
C ALA A 58 -1.23 -20.99 -20.27
N ASP A 59 -0.59 -22.13 -19.99
CA ASP A 59 -0.19 -22.51 -18.63
C ASP A 59 1.24 -22.06 -18.29
N VAL A 60 1.96 -21.47 -19.26
CA VAL A 60 3.34 -21.03 -19.08
C VAL A 60 3.37 -19.82 -18.16
N GLN A 61 3.73 -20.06 -16.90
CA GLN A 61 3.91 -19.01 -15.92
C GLN A 61 5.28 -18.34 -16.10
N VAL A 62 5.27 -17.06 -16.46
CA VAL A 62 6.47 -16.22 -16.58
C VAL A 62 6.40 -15.12 -15.54
N THR A 63 7.47 -14.91 -14.77
CA THR A 63 7.45 -13.88 -13.72
C THR A 63 7.38 -12.47 -14.31
N PRO A 64 6.86 -11.46 -13.58
CA PRO A 64 6.77 -10.09 -14.09
C PRO A 64 8.12 -9.50 -14.49
N GLN A 65 9.19 -9.83 -13.77
CA GLN A 65 10.55 -9.39 -14.08
C GLN A 65 11.03 -9.92 -15.44
N TRP A 66 10.77 -11.21 -15.71
CA TRP A 66 11.09 -11.81 -17.02
C TRP A 66 10.19 -11.26 -18.13
N HIS A 67 8.93 -10.96 -17.85
CA HIS A 67 8.04 -10.27 -18.79
C HIS A 67 8.58 -8.90 -19.20
N GLN A 68 9.03 -8.08 -18.24
CA GLN A 68 9.64 -6.77 -18.53
C GLN A 68 10.86 -6.90 -19.42
N TRP A 69 11.71 -7.90 -19.15
CA TRP A 69 12.87 -8.18 -19.99
C TRP A 69 12.47 -8.66 -21.39
N LEU A 70 11.53 -9.59 -21.54
CA LEU A 70 11.01 -10.02 -22.84
C LEU A 70 10.40 -8.87 -23.65
N ARG A 71 9.78 -7.90 -22.97
CA ARG A 71 9.17 -6.70 -23.56
C ARG A 71 10.12 -5.52 -23.72
N TYR A 72 11.42 -5.69 -23.49
CA TYR A 72 12.44 -4.64 -23.63
C TYR A 72 12.24 -3.43 -22.72
N LEU A 73 11.43 -3.55 -21.67
CA LEU A 73 11.28 -2.53 -20.64
C LEU A 73 12.50 -2.50 -19.71
N ARG A 74 13.19 -3.63 -19.59
CA ARG A 74 14.42 -3.77 -18.81
C ARG A 74 15.60 -4.14 -19.73
N PRO A 75 16.76 -3.46 -19.62
CA PRO A 75 17.94 -3.80 -20.39
C PRO A 75 18.56 -5.13 -19.94
N ASN A 76 18.78 -5.28 -18.63
CA ASN A 76 19.43 -6.44 -18.03
C ASN A 76 18.42 -7.54 -17.67
N PRO A 77 18.76 -8.83 -17.81
CA PRO A 77 17.90 -9.92 -17.36
C PRO A 77 17.83 -9.98 -15.82
N PRO A 78 16.74 -10.49 -15.23
CA PRO A 78 16.65 -10.65 -13.79
C PRO A 78 17.58 -11.78 -13.29
N SER A 79 18.33 -11.50 -12.23
CA SER A 79 19.24 -12.48 -11.63
C SER A 79 18.48 -13.53 -10.82
N ILE A 80 19.12 -14.67 -10.56
CA ILE A 80 18.51 -15.74 -9.74
C ILE A 80 18.29 -15.27 -8.30
N GLU A 81 19.20 -14.44 -7.78
CA GLU A 81 19.07 -13.84 -6.45
C GLU A 81 17.89 -12.87 -6.39
N GLU A 82 17.72 -12.03 -7.41
CA GLU A 82 16.59 -11.10 -7.51
C GLU A 82 15.26 -11.86 -7.53
N GLN A 83 15.19 -12.96 -8.27
CA GLN A 83 14.01 -13.82 -8.32
C GLN A 83 13.69 -14.45 -6.95
N LYS A 84 14.71 -14.94 -6.23
CA LYS A 84 14.54 -15.49 -4.88
C LYS A 84 14.08 -14.42 -3.89
N ASN A 85 14.68 -13.23 -3.96
CA ASN A 85 14.33 -12.10 -3.12
C ASN A 85 12.89 -11.65 -3.36
N ASP A 86 12.38 -11.72 -4.60
CA ASP A 86 10.98 -11.41 -4.87
C ASP A 86 10.01 -12.40 -4.21
N LEU A 87 10.34 -13.70 -4.18
CA LEU A 87 9.52 -14.69 -3.45
C LEU A 87 9.51 -14.41 -1.94
N ILE A 88 10.66 -14.08 -1.36
CA ILE A 88 10.77 -13.72 0.06
C ILE A 88 9.93 -12.47 0.35
N ARG A 89 10.04 -11.44 -0.49
CA ARG A 89 9.26 -10.20 -0.39
C ARG A 89 7.76 -10.49 -0.45
N GLN A 90 7.31 -11.33 -1.39
CA GLN A 90 5.90 -11.71 -1.52
C GLN A 90 5.39 -12.41 -0.25
N ALA A 91 6.18 -13.31 0.33
CA ALA A 91 5.83 -13.99 1.58
C ALA A 91 5.73 -13.01 2.76
N GLN A 92 6.70 -12.09 2.88
CA GLN A 92 6.70 -11.06 3.91
C GLN A 92 5.48 -10.14 3.80
N ILE A 93 5.14 -9.68 2.59
CA ILE A 93 3.97 -8.82 2.38
C ILE A 93 2.68 -9.52 2.77
N LYS A 94 2.51 -10.80 2.43
CA LYS A 94 1.33 -11.57 2.83
C LYS A 94 1.20 -11.70 4.35
N HIS A 95 2.33 -11.90 5.03
CA HIS A 95 2.36 -11.95 6.49
C HIS A 95 1.99 -10.59 7.12
N LEU A 96 2.58 -9.50 6.62
CA LEU A 96 2.29 -8.14 7.09
C LEU A 96 0.84 -7.72 6.81
N ALA A 97 0.29 -8.10 5.65
CA ALA A 97 -1.10 -7.84 5.30
C ALA A 97 -2.05 -8.51 6.30
N ARG A 98 -1.81 -9.77 6.66
CA ARG A 98 -2.60 -10.48 7.68
C ARG A 98 -2.60 -9.75 9.02
N LEU A 99 -1.41 -9.35 9.50
CA LEU A 99 -1.29 -8.60 10.76
C LEU A 99 -2.02 -7.25 10.69
N ALA A 100 -1.99 -6.58 9.54
CA ALA A 100 -2.73 -5.35 9.32
C ALA A 100 -4.25 -5.58 9.33
N ASP A 101 -4.73 -6.67 8.72
CA ASP A 101 -6.14 -7.05 8.72
C ASP A 101 -6.63 -7.38 10.14
N GLU A 102 -5.83 -8.12 10.93
CA GLU A 102 -6.11 -8.40 12.34
C GLU A 102 -6.18 -7.11 13.16
N ARG A 103 -5.23 -6.20 12.96
CA ARG A 103 -5.22 -4.87 13.58
C ARG A 103 -6.39 -3.99 13.11
N TRP A 104 -6.87 -4.17 11.88
CA TRP A 104 -8.03 -3.45 11.37
C TRP A 104 -9.32 -4.00 11.96
N ALA A 105 -9.46 -5.32 12.06
CA ALA A 105 -10.59 -6.00 12.66
C ALA A 105 -10.71 -5.75 14.17
N SER A 106 -9.60 -5.57 14.88
CA SER A 106 -9.62 -5.26 16.32
C SER A 106 -10.09 -3.84 16.64
N LYS A 107 -10.06 -2.92 15.66
CA LYS A 107 -10.58 -1.57 15.85
C LYS A 107 -12.10 -1.60 15.84
N PRO A 108 -12.78 -1.12 16.90
CA PRO A 108 -14.24 -1.08 16.92
C PRO A 108 -14.76 -0.21 15.78
N SER A 109 -15.58 -0.80 14.91
CA SER A 109 -16.19 -0.09 13.79
C SER A 109 -17.06 1.05 14.31
N TYR A 110 -16.79 2.26 13.85
CA TYR A 110 -17.54 3.45 14.26
C TYR A 110 -19.02 3.42 13.81
N LEU A 111 -19.33 2.57 12.81
CA LEU A 111 -20.68 2.36 12.28
C LEU A 111 -21.49 1.37 13.13
N ASP A 112 -20.85 0.47 13.86
CA ASP A 112 -21.51 -0.48 14.75
C ASP A 112 -21.63 0.11 16.16
N LYS A 113 -22.07 1.36 16.23
CA LYS A 113 -22.45 1.98 17.50
C LYS A 113 -23.84 1.45 17.83
N PRO A 114 -24.07 0.87 19.03
CA PRO A 114 -25.43 0.60 19.46
C PRO A 114 -26.20 1.91 19.38
N GLN A 115 -27.43 1.85 18.87
CA GLN A 115 -28.37 2.97 18.72
C GLN A 115 -28.46 3.74 20.05
N ARG A 116 -27.55 4.68 20.28
CA ARG A 116 -27.69 5.66 21.35
C ARG A 116 -28.80 6.54 20.86
N HIS A 117 -29.95 6.48 21.54
CA HIS A 117 -31.06 7.39 21.36
C HIS A 117 -30.50 8.81 21.27
N SER A 118 -30.31 9.28 20.03
CA SER A 118 -29.91 10.65 19.79
C SER A 118 -31.15 11.45 20.10
N PRO A 119 -31.10 12.46 21.00
CA PRO A 119 -32.23 13.35 21.16
C PRO A 119 -32.56 13.89 19.76
N ALA A 120 -33.84 13.82 19.39
CA ALA A 120 -34.31 14.17 18.06
C ALA A 120 -33.71 15.54 17.66
N PRO A 121 -33.27 15.71 16.40
CA PRO A 121 -32.72 16.98 15.95
C PRO A 121 -33.72 18.09 16.23
N ALA A 122 -33.29 19.12 16.97
CA ALA A 122 -34.07 20.29 17.34
C ALA A 122 -34.33 21.24 16.16
N THR A 123 -34.61 20.66 14.98
CA THR A 123 -35.15 21.38 13.82
C THR A 123 -36.66 21.14 13.77
N GLY A 124 -37.34 21.53 14.84
CA GLY A 124 -38.75 21.86 14.76
C GLY A 124 -38.84 23.24 14.13
N VAL A 125 -39.09 23.30 12.83
CA VAL A 125 -39.53 24.54 12.18
C VAL A 125 -40.96 24.77 12.66
N THR A 126 -41.13 25.49 13.78
CA THR A 126 -42.42 26.05 14.13
C THR A 126 -42.66 27.23 13.21
N ASP A 127 -43.52 27.00 12.23
CA ASP A 127 -44.10 28.01 11.35
C ASP A 127 -44.91 28.99 12.22
N ALA A 128 -44.26 30.07 12.64
CA ALA A 128 -44.87 31.15 13.41
C ALA A 128 -44.12 32.46 13.13
N THR A 129 -44.25 32.97 11.91
CA THR A 129 -43.94 34.38 11.61
C THR A 129 -45.20 35.05 11.05
N LEU A 130 -46.18 35.25 11.92
CA LEU A 130 -47.17 36.31 11.75
C LEU A 130 -46.67 37.57 12.46
N ASN A 131 -46.61 38.63 11.67
CA ASN A 131 -46.22 39.99 12.03
C ASN A 131 -46.77 40.50 13.39
N SER A 132 -45.92 41.23 14.12
CA SER A 132 -46.27 42.54 14.69
C SER A 132 -45.00 43.27 15.15
N PRO A 133 -44.69 44.47 14.64
CA PRO A 133 -43.63 45.31 15.18
C PRO A 133 -44.24 46.34 16.13
N THR A 134 -43.73 46.49 17.36
CA THR A 134 -43.82 47.76 18.12
C THR A 134 -42.85 47.78 19.31
N ARG A 135 -41.83 48.65 19.17
CA ARG A 135 -41.20 49.59 20.12
C ARG A 135 -40.49 49.11 21.41
N GLN A 136 -39.24 49.64 21.51
CA GLN A 136 -38.61 50.40 22.62
C GLN A 136 -38.49 49.65 23.96
N ASP A 137 -37.42 49.71 24.74
CA ASP A 137 -36.34 50.69 24.87
C ASP A 137 -35.24 50.07 25.77
N GLY A 138 -34.06 50.67 25.77
CA GLY A 138 -33.25 50.82 26.98
C GLY A 138 -32.42 49.64 27.51
N GLY A 139 -31.10 49.76 27.31
CA GLY A 139 -30.22 50.01 28.47
C GLY A 139 -29.30 48.89 28.96
N VAL A 140 -28.00 49.21 28.88
CA VAL A 140 -26.90 48.96 29.84
C VAL A 140 -26.53 47.50 30.17
N ALA A 141 -25.30 46.99 29.99
CA ALA A 141 -23.91 47.42 30.16
C ALA A 141 -23.24 46.54 31.24
N ALA A 142 -21.99 46.13 30.94
CA ALA A 142 -20.91 45.74 31.85
C ALA A 142 -21.05 44.38 32.60
N SER A 143 -20.13 43.45 32.34
CA SER A 143 -18.92 43.16 33.16
C SER A 143 -19.26 42.28 34.38
N ALA A 144 -18.46 41.34 34.88
CA ALA A 144 -17.06 41.00 34.71
C ALA A 144 -16.83 39.58 35.31
N THR A 145 -15.75 38.93 34.86
CA THR A 145 -14.81 38.06 35.61
C THR A 145 -15.19 37.50 36.98
N SER A 146 -14.97 36.19 37.18
CA SER A 146 -13.91 35.60 38.04
C SER A 146 -14.15 34.08 38.15
N ASP A 147 -13.24 33.23 37.67
CA ASP A 147 -12.06 32.71 38.38
C ASP A 147 -12.40 31.82 39.58
N SER A 148 -12.10 30.52 39.48
CA SER A 148 -11.36 29.72 40.48
C SER A 148 -11.61 28.23 40.31
N ALA A 149 -10.53 27.50 40.05
CA ALA A 149 -10.39 26.08 40.38
C ALA A 149 -10.47 25.89 41.92
N PRO A 150 -10.71 24.67 42.40
CA PRO A 150 -9.52 23.91 42.80
C PRO A 150 -9.57 22.41 42.50
N ASP A 151 -8.34 21.91 42.43
CA ASP A 151 -7.85 20.54 42.43
C ASP A 151 -8.41 19.71 43.60
N SER A 152 -8.77 18.45 43.34
CA SER A 152 -8.82 17.40 44.36
C SER A 152 -8.57 16.04 43.73
N THR A 153 -7.39 15.53 44.02
CA THR A 153 -6.94 14.16 43.82
C THR A 153 -7.77 13.23 44.70
N THR A 154 -8.45 12.24 44.10
CA THR A 154 -8.89 11.04 44.81
C THR A 154 -8.57 9.80 43.99
N LYS A 155 -8.06 8.83 44.73
CA LYS A 155 -7.55 7.53 44.30
C LYS A 155 -8.67 6.51 44.36
N ASP A 156 -8.52 5.48 43.54
CA ASP A 156 -9.13 4.15 43.64
C ASP A 156 -10.59 3.98 43.18
N GLU A 157 -10.75 3.60 41.91
CA GLU A 157 -11.80 2.67 41.52
C GLU A 157 -11.26 1.66 40.49
N ALA A 158 -11.24 0.39 40.88
CA ALA A 158 -10.78 -0.73 40.07
C ALA A 158 -11.80 -1.00 38.94
N ALA A 159 -11.48 -0.52 37.75
CA ALA A 159 -12.22 -0.87 36.53
C ALA A 159 -11.93 -2.33 36.11
N PRO A 160 -12.92 -3.05 35.55
CA PRO A 160 -12.74 -4.43 35.11
C PRO A 160 -11.66 -4.47 34.03
N ALA A 161 -10.84 -5.52 34.05
CA ALA A 161 -9.82 -5.76 33.05
C ALA A 161 -10.46 -5.83 31.67
N GLN A 162 -10.53 -4.69 30.97
CA GLN A 162 -10.78 -4.68 29.54
C GLN A 162 -9.61 -5.43 28.92
N ASP A 163 -9.93 -6.47 28.14
CA ASP A 163 -8.99 -7.12 27.24
C ASP A 163 -8.27 -6.03 26.45
N LYS A 164 -7.07 -5.70 26.90
CA LYS A 164 -6.27 -4.64 26.29
C LYS A 164 -5.94 -5.14 24.90
N ASP A 165 -6.53 -4.49 23.90
CA ASP A 165 -6.25 -4.75 22.48
C ASP A 165 -4.74 -5.00 22.32
N PRO A 166 -4.31 -6.19 21.90
CA PRO A 166 -2.90 -6.57 21.86
C PRO A 166 -2.06 -5.62 21.00
N TRP A 167 -2.71 -4.82 20.15
CA TRP A 167 -2.12 -3.80 19.29
C TRP A 167 -2.01 -2.41 19.92
N ALA A 168 -2.56 -2.17 21.11
CA ALA A 168 -2.54 -0.86 21.77
C ALA A 168 -1.11 -0.38 22.10
N LYS A 169 -0.19 -1.31 22.40
CA LYS A 169 1.23 -1.01 22.67
C LYS A 169 2.09 -0.79 21.42
N ALA A 170 1.56 -1.11 20.23
CA ALA A 170 2.27 -0.99 18.95
C ALA A 170 1.77 0.20 18.11
N ARG A 171 1.35 1.30 18.74
CA ARG A 171 1.14 2.60 18.08
C ARG A 171 2.48 3.34 18.09
N GLY A 172 2.98 3.75 16.92
CA GLY A 172 4.30 4.37 16.77
C GLY A 172 5.01 4.08 15.45
N GLY A 173 4.30 3.95 14.32
CA GLY A 173 4.94 3.77 13.01
C GLY A 173 5.73 5.03 12.55
N PRO A 174 6.77 4.90 11.70
CA PRO A 174 7.61 6.03 11.28
C PRO A 174 6.86 7.21 10.64
N SER A 175 5.65 6.98 10.11
CA SER A 175 4.81 7.97 9.45
C SER A 175 3.79 8.65 10.37
N GLU A 176 3.68 8.27 11.65
CA GLU A 176 2.65 8.85 12.54
C GLU A 176 2.89 10.33 12.87
N ASN A 177 4.14 10.79 12.78
CA ASN A 177 4.53 12.19 12.99
C ASN A 177 4.52 13.01 11.68
N TRP A 178 4.16 12.40 10.54
CA TRP A 178 4.18 13.09 9.25
C TRP A 178 2.86 13.85 9.07
N GLN A 179 2.92 15.18 9.01
CA GLN A 179 1.82 16.03 8.57
C GLN A 179 2.25 16.81 7.32
N PRO A 180 1.39 16.93 6.30
CA PRO A 180 1.70 17.72 5.12
C PRO A 180 1.79 19.20 5.47
N GLU A 181 2.70 19.91 4.81
CA GLU A 181 2.78 21.37 4.88
C GLU A 181 1.48 21.99 4.30
N ALA A 182 0.96 23.04 4.94
CA ALA A 182 -0.25 23.71 4.48
C ALA A 182 -0.02 24.38 3.13
N TRP A 183 -0.86 24.08 2.14
CA TRP A 183 -0.77 24.67 0.80
C TRP A 183 -0.98 26.19 0.86
N THR A 184 0.07 26.96 0.55
CA THR A 184 0.01 28.43 0.48
C THR A 184 0.09 28.88 -0.99
N PRO A 185 -1.01 29.35 -1.60
CA PRO A 185 -0.97 29.84 -2.98
C PRO A 185 -0.12 31.12 -3.04
N LYS A 186 0.88 31.15 -3.93
CA LYS A 186 1.64 32.38 -4.22
C LYS A 186 0.72 33.36 -4.95
N THR A 187 0.49 34.53 -4.37
CA THR A 187 -0.20 35.64 -5.04
C THR A 187 0.69 36.15 -6.18
N ALA A 188 0.21 36.09 -7.42
CA ALA A 188 0.88 36.71 -8.55
C ALA A 188 0.90 38.24 -8.35
N GLN A 189 2.07 38.86 -8.39
CA GLN A 189 2.16 40.32 -8.45
C GLN A 189 1.70 40.77 -9.84
N ARG A 190 0.79 41.74 -9.86
CA ARG A 190 0.26 42.38 -11.07
C ARG A 190 1.10 43.58 -11.44
#